data_AF-A0A672PNZ2-F1
#
_entry.id   AF-A0A672PNZ2-F1
#
_cell.length_a   1.000
_cell.length_b   1.000
_cell.length_c   1.000
_cell.angle_alpha   90.00
_cell.angle_beta   90.00
_cell.angle_gamma   90.00
#
_symmetry.space_group_name_H-M   'P 1'
#
loop_
_entity.id
_entity.type
_entity.pdbx_description
1 polymer ?
#
loop_
_entity_poly.entity_id
_entity_poly.type
_entity_poly.pdbx_seq_one_letter_code
_entity_poly.pdbx_strand_id
1 'polypeptide(L)'
;MSPSVDLSEKRWISKSCSHCWKGFKYTKIKKVFGQQLFEKLMKMTFYGQFVAGEDQNTIKPLIEKNQAFGVGSVLDYSVEEDLTQEEHAVVNGVRLMVDAEQTYFQPAISRLTLEMQRIFNREKPNIFNTYQCYLREAYDNVSVDVELSRREGWYFGAKLVRGAYMCQERSRAAEIGYEDPINPDYETTNRMYHKCLEYILEEINHNRMANVMVASHNEDTVKFTLEKDRLSLTCVCFGQLLGMCDQISFPLAGQAGFPVYKYVPYGPVNEVIPYLSRRAQENRGFMKGSQRERSLLWKELKRRLFMKQWKLI
;
A
#
# COMPACT_ATOMS: atom_id res chain seq x y z
N MET A 1 3.41 -21.16 -24.58
CA MET A 1 4.67 -20.55 -24.09
C MET A 1 4.37 -19.12 -23.73
N SER A 2 3.97 -18.89 -22.48
CA SER A 2 3.85 -17.54 -21.91
C SER A 2 5.26 -16.96 -21.73
N PRO A 3 5.48 -15.65 -21.96
CA PRO A 3 6.80 -15.07 -21.75
C PRO A 3 7.09 -15.07 -20.25
N SER A 4 8.13 -15.81 -19.86
CA SER A 4 8.70 -15.81 -18.52
C SER A 4 9.06 -14.38 -18.10
N VAL A 5 8.48 -13.91 -17.00
CA VAL A 5 8.70 -12.58 -16.43
C VAL A 5 10.13 -12.50 -15.91
N ASP A 6 10.93 -11.56 -16.44
CA ASP A 6 12.21 -11.20 -15.83
C ASP A 6 11.94 -10.42 -14.53
N LEU A 7 12.23 -11.06 -13.40
CA LEU A 7 11.97 -10.58 -12.05
C LEU A 7 13.22 -9.94 -11.41
N SER A 8 14.36 -9.93 -12.12
CA SER A 8 15.67 -9.54 -11.58
C SER A 8 15.83 -8.03 -11.28
N GLU A 9 14.98 -7.16 -11.84
CA GLU A 9 15.02 -5.71 -11.60
C GLU A 9 14.04 -5.20 -10.50
N LYS A 10 13.21 -6.07 -9.92
CA LYS A 10 12.07 -5.66 -9.08
C LYS A 10 12.36 -5.88 -7.60
N ARG A 11 12.21 -4.84 -6.77
CA ARG A 11 12.54 -4.94 -5.33
C ARG A 11 11.35 -5.32 -4.44
N TRP A 12 10.11 -5.11 -4.91
CA TRP A 12 8.87 -5.40 -4.17
C TRP A 12 7.63 -5.72 -5.01
N ILE A 13 6.79 -6.67 -4.57
CA ILE A 13 5.47 -7.01 -5.15
C ILE A 13 4.38 -7.02 -4.06
N SER A 14 3.19 -6.48 -4.36
CA SER A 14 1.97 -6.55 -3.52
C SER A 14 0.94 -7.50 -4.13
N LYS A 15 0.30 -8.36 -3.34
CA LYS A 15 -0.81 -9.25 -3.77
C LYS A 15 -2.11 -8.86 -3.07
N SER A 16 -3.15 -8.54 -3.84
CA SER A 16 -4.53 -8.28 -3.39
C SER A 16 -5.50 -9.35 -3.94
N CYS A 17 -6.55 -9.68 -3.19
CA CYS A 17 -7.57 -10.67 -3.57
C CYS A 17 -8.72 -10.00 -4.34
N SER A 18 -8.89 -10.37 -5.61
CA SER A 18 -9.83 -9.73 -6.55
C SER A 18 -11.31 -10.07 -6.32
N HIS A 19 -11.61 -11.05 -5.47
CA HIS A 19 -12.93 -11.70 -5.43
C HIS A 19 -13.90 -11.11 -4.40
N CYS A 20 -14.23 -9.83 -4.50
CA CYS A 20 -15.44 -9.32 -3.82
C CYS A 20 -15.96 -8.00 -4.42
N TRP A 21 -16.58 -8.05 -5.61
CA TRP A 21 -17.40 -6.93 -6.06
C TRP A 21 -18.55 -7.35 -6.98
N LYS A 22 -19.76 -7.41 -6.41
CA LYS A 22 -21.01 -7.29 -7.17
C LYS A 22 -21.61 -5.91 -6.91
N GLY A 23 -21.42 -5.01 -7.86
CA GLY A 23 -22.34 -3.89 -8.08
C GLY A 23 -21.93 -2.53 -7.49
N PHE A 24 -21.36 -1.67 -8.33
CA PHE A 24 -21.52 -0.22 -8.19
C PHE A 24 -21.77 0.41 -9.55
N LYS A 25 -22.73 1.33 -9.57
CA LYS A 25 -23.36 1.90 -10.76
C LYS A 25 -22.45 2.90 -11.51
N TYR A 26 -21.44 2.42 -12.23
CA TYR A 26 -20.84 3.18 -13.36
C TYR A 26 -21.64 3.00 -14.66
N THR A 27 -22.85 2.44 -14.57
CA THR A 27 -23.72 2.12 -15.70
C THR A 27 -24.34 3.33 -16.38
N LYS A 28 -24.46 4.50 -15.73
CA LYS A 28 -25.08 5.69 -16.37
C LYS A 28 -24.14 6.40 -17.36
N ILE A 29 -22.90 6.71 -16.98
CA ILE A 29 -21.96 7.40 -17.89
C ILE A 29 -21.49 6.46 -19.01
N LYS A 30 -21.25 5.17 -18.69
CA LYS A 30 -20.88 4.15 -19.67
C LYS A 30 -21.98 3.90 -20.71
N LYS A 31 -23.28 4.03 -20.31
CA LYS A 31 -24.42 3.97 -21.23
C LYS A 31 -24.62 5.23 -22.09
N VAL A 32 -24.26 6.42 -21.60
CA VAL A 32 -24.55 7.69 -22.30
C VAL A 32 -23.44 8.10 -23.27
N PHE A 33 -22.17 7.81 -22.96
CA PHE A 33 -21.02 8.33 -23.72
C PHE A 33 -20.19 7.27 -24.45
N GLY A 34 -20.48 5.98 -24.27
CA GLY A 34 -19.72 4.87 -24.86
C GLY A 34 -18.43 4.54 -24.10
N GLN A 35 -17.97 3.28 -24.21
CA GLN A 35 -16.83 2.76 -23.43
C GLN A 35 -15.52 3.51 -23.71
N GLN A 36 -15.23 3.83 -24.97
CA GLN A 36 -13.98 4.48 -25.36
C GLN A 36 -13.86 5.92 -24.83
N LEU A 37 -14.95 6.69 -24.85
CA LEU A 37 -14.94 8.06 -24.34
C LEU A 37 -14.83 8.09 -22.81
N PHE A 38 -15.49 7.15 -22.13
CA PHE A 38 -15.35 6.97 -20.69
C PHE A 38 -13.92 6.64 -20.27
N GLU A 39 -13.29 5.67 -20.95
CA GLU A 39 -11.89 5.29 -20.68
C GLU A 39 -10.93 6.46 -20.95
N LYS A 40 -11.14 7.21 -22.03
CA LYS A 40 -10.35 8.40 -22.34
C LYS A 40 -10.48 9.48 -21.26
N LEU A 41 -11.69 9.77 -20.79
CA LEU A 41 -11.94 10.74 -19.73
C LEU A 41 -11.33 10.30 -18.38
N MET A 42 -11.46 9.02 -18.03
CA MET A 42 -10.84 8.47 -16.82
C MET A 42 -9.32 8.59 -16.87
N LYS A 43 -8.69 8.20 -17.99
CA LYS A 43 -7.24 8.32 -18.23
C LYS A 43 -6.73 9.77 -18.11
N MET A 44 -7.52 10.73 -18.59
CA MET A 44 -7.17 12.16 -18.51
C MET A 44 -7.31 12.76 -17.09
N THR A 45 -7.98 12.08 -16.17
CA THR A 45 -8.33 12.62 -14.85
C THR A 45 -7.76 11.76 -13.73
N PHE A 46 -8.59 10.89 -13.15
CA PHE A 46 -8.34 10.19 -11.88
C PHE A 46 -7.44 8.95 -12.09
N TYR A 47 -7.61 8.25 -13.21
CA TYR A 47 -6.75 7.10 -13.53
C TYR A 47 -5.30 7.54 -13.68
N GLY A 48 -5.02 8.55 -14.51
CA GLY A 48 -3.64 8.95 -14.77
C GLY A 48 -2.92 9.56 -13.57
N GLN A 49 -3.64 9.93 -12.49
CA GLN A 49 -3.03 10.42 -11.26
C GLN A 49 -2.57 9.28 -10.36
N PHE A 50 -3.36 8.21 -10.25
CA PHE A 50 -3.17 7.15 -9.26
C PHE A 50 -2.73 5.82 -9.85
N VAL A 51 -2.73 5.68 -11.18
CA VAL A 51 -2.37 4.46 -11.93
C VAL A 51 -1.27 4.81 -12.92
N ALA A 52 -0.19 4.04 -12.88
CA ALA A 52 1.02 4.34 -13.63
C ALA A 52 0.90 4.06 -15.13
N GLY A 53 0.09 3.08 -15.50
CA GLY A 53 0.01 2.58 -16.86
C GLY A 53 -0.87 1.34 -16.95
N GLU A 54 -1.10 0.87 -18.16
CA GLU A 54 -1.91 -0.33 -18.42
C GLU A 54 -1.07 -1.61 -18.39
N ASP A 55 0.22 -1.50 -18.71
CA ASP A 55 1.13 -2.63 -18.87
C ASP A 55 2.55 -2.34 -18.38
N GLN A 56 3.38 -3.40 -18.30
CA GLN A 56 4.74 -3.32 -17.77
C GLN A 56 5.67 -2.40 -18.57
N ASN A 57 5.45 -2.21 -19.88
CA ASN A 57 6.28 -1.32 -20.69
C ASN A 57 5.91 0.15 -20.42
N THR A 58 4.62 0.44 -20.22
CA THR A 58 4.15 1.80 -19.95
C THR A 58 4.60 2.34 -18.59
N ILE A 59 4.89 1.47 -17.62
CA ILE A 59 5.31 1.89 -16.26
C ILE A 59 6.82 2.09 -16.12
N LYS A 60 7.66 1.53 -17.01
CA LYS A 60 9.13 1.61 -16.93
C LYS A 60 9.66 3.05 -16.76
N PRO A 61 9.24 4.04 -17.57
CA PRO A 61 9.75 5.41 -17.43
C PRO A 61 9.43 6.04 -16.07
N LEU A 62 8.29 5.68 -15.47
CA LEU A 62 7.91 6.16 -14.14
C LEU A 62 8.79 5.52 -13.04
N ILE A 63 9.09 4.23 -13.18
CA ILE A 63 9.95 3.50 -12.24
C ILE A 63 11.37 4.07 -12.30
N GLU A 64 11.94 4.22 -13.49
CA GLU A 64 13.27 4.82 -13.70
C GLU A 64 13.33 6.24 -13.13
N LYS A 65 12.29 7.04 -13.35
CA LYS A 65 12.19 8.38 -12.77
C LYS A 65 12.20 8.33 -11.24
N ASN A 66 11.38 7.50 -10.61
CA ASN A 66 11.35 7.39 -9.14
C ASN A 66 12.72 6.94 -8.60
N GLN A 67 13.36 5.97 -9.27
CA GLN A 67 14.68 5.47 -8.91
C GLN A 67 15.75 6.57 -8.99
N ALA A 68 15.68 7.46 -9.98
CA ALA A 68 16.58 8.61 -10.09
C ALA A 68 16.49 9.56 -8.88
N PHE A 69 15.37 9.58 -8.15
CA PHE A 69 15.19 10.32 -6.89
C PHE A 69 15.44 9.46 -5.64
N GLY A 70 15.99 8.25 -5.79
CA GLY A 70 16.22 7.32 -4.68
C GLY A 70 14.95 6.65 -4.14
N VAL A 71 13.83 6.77 -4.85
CA VAL A 71 12.53 6.19 -4.46
C VAL A 71 12.30 4.89 -5.21
N GLY A 72 12.10 3.80 -4.47
CA GLY A 72 11.74 2.51 -5.07
C GLY A 72 10.27 2.42 -5.47
N SER A 73 9.92 1.36 -6.20
CA SER A 73 8.54 1.07 -6.57
C SER A 73 8.12 -0.29 -6.00
N VAL A 74 6.92 -0.33 -5.40
CA VAL A 74 6.18 -1.55 -5.04
C VAL A 74 5.13 -1.74 -6.12
N LEU A 75 5.26 -2.82 -6.88
CA LEU A 75 4.32 -3.13 -7.95
C LEU A 75 3.14 -3.91 -7.37
N ASP A 76 1.93 -3.38 -7.57
CA ASP A 76 0.70 -4.09 -7.24
C ASP A 76 0.40 -5.07 -8.37
N TYR A 77 0.50 -6.37 -8.07
CA TYR A 77 0.22 -7.42 -9.05
C TYR A 77 -0.93 -8.28 -8.56
N SER A 78 -2.09 -8.12 -9.20
CA SER A 78 -3.25 -8.99 -9.01
C SER A 78 -3.03 -10.25 -9.84
N VAL A 79 -2.42 -11.29 -9.27
CA VAL A 79 -2.41 -12.62 -9.89
C VAL A 79 -3.00 -13.63 -8.94
N GLU A 80 -4.09 -14.23 -9.41
CA GLU A 80 -4.64 -15.48 -8.91
C GLU A 80 -3.73 -16.62 -9.38
N GLU A 81 -3.42 -17.52 -8.46
CA GLU A 81 -2.93 -18.88 -8.70
C GLU A 81 -1.52 -19.01 -9.29
N ASP A 82 -0.49 -19.05 -8.42
CA ASP A 82 0.53 -20.11 -8.42
C ASP A 82 1.57 -19.90 -7.31
N LEU A 83 1.75 -20.93 -6.45
CA LEU A 83 2.74 -21.01 -5.36
C LEU A 83 4.21 -21.01 -5.84
N THR A 84 4.44 -21.14 -7.14
CA THR A 84 5.78 -21.16 -7.76
C THR A 84 6.43 -19.78 -7.78
N GLN A 85 5.66 -18.72 -7.53
CA GLN A 85 6.14 -17.35 -7.67
C GLN A 85 6.75 -16.77 -6.40
N GLU A 86 6.37 -17.25 -5.21
CA GLU A 86 6.95 -16.83 -3.93
C GLU A 86 8.41 -17.25 -3.82
N GLU A 87 8.69 -18.52 -4.12
CA GLU A 87 10.05 -19.05 -4.20
C GLU A 87 10.84 -18.27 -5.25
N HIS A 88 10.26 -18.04 -6.43
CA HIS A 88 10.92 -17.29 -7.49
C HIS A 88 11.18 -15.82 -7.10
N ALA A 89 10.27 -15.15 -6.39
CA ALA A 89 10.46 -13.80 -5.89
C ALA A 89 11.61 -13.75 -4.88
N VAL A 90 11.61 -14.66 -3.90
CA VAL A 90 12.65 -14.72 -2.86
C VAL A 90 14.02 -15.05 -3.48
N VAL A 91 14.08 -16.02 -4.40
CA VAL A 91 15.30 -16.41 -5.13
C VAL A 91 15.87 -15.24 -5.94
N ASN A 92 15.02 -14.41 -6.53
CA ASN A 92 15.45 -13.21 -7.25
C ASN A 92 15.69 -11.98 -6.34
N GLY A 93 15.64 -12.15 -5.01
CA GLY A 93 15.87 -11.07 -4.06
C GLY A 93 14.75 -10.03 -3.99
N VAL A 94 13.57 -10.35 -4.51
CA VAL A 94 12.35 -9.53 -4.47
C VAL A 94 11.65 -9.76 -3.14
N ARG A 95 11.29 -8.69 -2.44
CA ARG A 95 10.51 -8.78 -1.20
C ARG A 95 9.01 -8.75 -1.52
N LEU A 96 8.19 -9.50 -0.78
CA LEU A 96 6.75 -9.62 -1.01
C LEU A 96 5.98 -8.95 0.13
N MET A 97 4.94 -8.20 -0.21
CA MET A 97 3.97 -7.68 0.74
C MET A 97 2.61 -8.29 0.45
N VAL A 98 2.02 -8.96 1.43
CA VAL A 98 0.67 -9.50 1.27
C VAL A 98 -0.30 -8.42 1.75
N ASP A 99 -1.22 -7.99 0.88
CA ASP A 99 -2.20 -6.98 1.26
C ASP A 99 -3.23 -7.53 2.23
N ALA A 100 -3.71 -6.65 3.11
CA ALA A 100 -4.82 -6.95 3.99
C ALA A 100 -6.14 -6.57 3.32
N GLU A 101 -7.12 -7.44 3.46
CA GLU A 101 -8.46 -7.27 2.87
C GLU A 101 -9.48 -6.97 3.98
N GLN A 102 -10.76 -7.30 3.76
CA GLN A 102 -11.79 -7.14 4.78
C GLN A 102 -11.59 -8.11 5.96
N THR A 103 -12.13 -7.75 7.12
CA THR A 103 -11.95 -8.46 8.40
C THR A 103 -12.30 -9.95 8.33
N TYR A 104 -13.28 -10.34 7.53
CA TYR A 104 -13.72 -11.73 7.41
C TYR A 104 -12.78 -12.62 6.55
N PHE A 105 -11.89 -12.02 5.75
CA PHE A 105 -10.82 -12.75 5.05
C PHE A 105 -9.48 -12.67 5.80
N GLN A 106 -9.30 -11.64 6.62
CA GLN A 106 -8.00 -11.31 7.19
C GLN A 106 -7.37 -12.41 8.07
N PRO A 107 -8.10 -13.22 8.85
CA PRO A 107 -7.51 -14.32 9.60
C PRO A 107 -6.80 -15.36 8.71
N ALA A 108 -7.41 -15.73 7.58
CA ALA A 108 -6.83 -16.69 6.64
C ALA A 108 -5.59 -16.10 5.95
N ILE A 109 -5.70 -14.87 5.46
CA ILE A 109 -4.59 -14.14 4.80
C ILE A 109 -3.40 -14.00 5.77
N SER A 110 -3.66 -13.55 6.99
CA SER A 110 -2.61 -13.35 8.01
C SER A 110 -1.93 -14.66 8.36
N ARG A 111 -2.72 -15.73 8.59
CA ARG A 111 -2.17 -17.05 8.91
C ARG A 111 -1.26 -17.59 7.81
N LEU A 112 -1.71 -17.54 6.56
CA LEU A 112 -0.90 -17.99 5.42
C LEU A 112 0.38 -17.15 5.29
N THR A 113 0.27 -15.83 5.49
CA THR A 113 1.43 -14.94 5.41
C THR A 113 2.45 -15.23 6.51
N LEU A 114 2.01 -15.52 7.73
CA LEU A 114 2.91 -15.89 8.83
C LEU A 114 3.64 -17.21 8.58
N GLU A 115 2.96 -18.21 8.02
CA GLU A 115 3.62 -19.46 7.62
C GLU A 115 4.65 -19.22 6.50
N MET A 116 4.35 -18.31 5.55
CA MET A 116 5.35 -17.89 4.56
C MET A 116 6.53 -17.15 5.21
N GLN A 117 6.29 -16.28 6.20
CA GLN A 117 7.39 -15.63 6.93
C GLN A 117 8.25 -16.68 7.64
N ARG A 118 7.65 -17.67 8.30
CA ARG A 118 8.38 -18.78 8.92
C ARG A 118 9.28 -19.49 7.92
N ILE A 119 8.79 -19.78 6.72
CA ILE A 119 9.56 -20.52 5.72
C ILE A 119 10.68 -19.64 5.11
N PHE A 120 10.36 -18.42 4.70
CA PHE A 120 11.21 -17.60 3.82
C PHE A 120 11.99 -16.47 4.52
N ASN A 121 11.61 -16.06 5.74
CA ASN A 121 12.29 -14.99 6.47
C ASN A 121 13.37 -15.55 7.43
N ARG A 122 14.33 -16.31 6.89
CA ARG A 122 15.37 -16.95 7.72
C ARG A 122 16.58 -16.08 8.00
N GLU A 123 17.05 -15.31 7.02
CA GLU A 123 18.24 -14.45 7.16
C GLU A 123 17.89 -12.95 7.17
N LYS A 124 16.76 -12.61 6.54
CA LYS A 124 16.24 -11.25 6.41
C LYS A 124 14.74 -11.32 6.14
N PRO A 125 13.99 -10.25 6.42
CA PRO A 125 12.57 -10.21 6.12
C PRO A 125 12.37 -10.04 4.61
N ASN A 126 11.82 -11.08 3.97
CA ASN A 126 11.44 -11.10 2.57
C ASN A 126 9.93 -10.96 2.40
N ILE A 127 9.15 -11.60 3.26
CA ILE A 127 7.69 -11.59 3.27
C ILE A 127 7.19 -10.65 4.37
N PHE A 128 6.24 -9.80 4.05
CA PHE A 128 5.65 -8.81 4.95
C PHE A 128 4.14 -9.00 5.04
N ASN A 129 3.64 -9.09 6.27
CA ASN A 129 2.20 -9.11 6.56
C ASN A 129 1.67 -7.69 6.74
N THR A 130 0.46 -7.41 6.25
CA THR A 130 -0.16 -6.09 6.39
C THR A 130 -1.06 -6.05 7.62
N TYR A 131 -0.80 -5.13 8.54
CA TYR A 131 -1.63 -4.88 9.72
C TYR A 131 -2.42 -3.59 9.55
N GLN A 132 -3.73 -3.67 9.77
CA GLN A 132 -4.65 -2.55 9.58
C GLN A 132 -4.99 -1.90 10.93
N CYS A 133 -4.38 -0.75 11.22
CA CYS A 133 -4.46 -0.08 12.52
C CYS A 133 -5.80 0.62 12.82
N TYR A 134 -6.73 0.66 11.86
CA TYR A 134 -8.12 1.04 12.11
C TYR A 134 -8.92 -0.03 12.86
N LEU A 135 -8.42 -1.28 12.96
CA LEU A 135 -9.07 -2.34 13.73
C LEU A 135 -8.74 -2.19 15.22
N ARG A 136 -9.68 -2.57 16.07
CA ARG A 136 -9.48 -2.57 17.53
C ARG A 136 -8.43 -3.58 17.99
N GLU A 137 -8.34 -4.71 17.28
CA GLU A 137 -7.42 -5.81 17.57
C GLU A 137 -6.01 -5.64 16.97
N ALA A 138 -5.75 -4.52 16.26
CA ALA A 138 -4.51 -4.36 15.51
C ALA A 138 -3.26 -4.51 16.38
N TYR A 139 -3.26 -3.93 17.59
CA TYR A 139 -2.14 -4.04 18.52
C TYR A 139 -1.93 -5.46 19.01
N ASP A 140 -3.02 -6.16 19.38
CA ASP A 140 -2.94 -7.52 19.88
C ASP A 140 -2.38 -8.45 18.80
N ASN A 141 -2.89 -8.34 17.58
CA ASN A 141 -2.39 -9.10 16.42
C ASN A 141 -0.90 -8.85 16.14
N VAL A 142 -0.47 -7.58 16.10
CA VAL A 142 0.95 -7.24 15.91
C VAL A 142 1.80 -7.82 17.04
N SER A 143 1.37 -7.65 18.29
CA SER A 143 2.16 -8.05 19.46
C SER A 143 2.33 -9.56 19.55
N VAL A 144 1.27 -10.31 19.25
CA VAL A 144 1.27 -11.78 19.21
C VAL A 144 2.19 -12.28 18.11
N ASP A 145 2.12 -11.71 16.91
CA ASP A 145 2.91 -12.19 15.77
C ASP A 145 4.42 -11.87 15.92
N VAL A 146 4.76 -10.71 16.50
CA VAL A 146 6.13 -10.38 16.88
C VAL A 146 6.64 -11.37 17.91
N GLU A 147 5.89 -11.63 18.99
CA GLU A 147 6.31 -12.59 20.02
C GLU A 147 6.46 -14.01 19.46
N LEU A 148 5.56 -14.42 18.56
CA LEU A 148 5.64 -15.72 17.90
C LEU A 148 6.90 -15.83 17.04
N SER A 149 7.23 -14.78 16.28
CA SER A 149 8.46 -14.71 15.48
C SER A 149 9.72 -14.82 16.31
N ARG A 150 9.72 -14.18 17.48
CA ARG A 150 10.82 -14.22 18.45
C ARG A 150 11.01 -15.62 19.03
N ARG A 151 9.93 -16.30 19.41
CA ARG A 151 9.98 -17.66 20.00
C ARG A 151 10.48 -18.72 19.03
N GLU A 152 10.13 -18.59 17.76
CA GLU A 152 10.45 -19.60 16.74
C GLU A 152 11.62 -19.20 15.83
N GLY A 153 12.14 -17.98 15.98
CA GLY A 153 13.40 -17.54 15.40
C GLY A 153 13.34 -17.25 13.89
N TRP A 154 12.37 -16.45 13.44
CA TRP A 154 12.36 -15.91 12.07
C TRP A 154 12.34 -14.38 12.07
N TYR A 155 12.73 -13.76 10.94
CA TYR A 155 12.72 -12.31 10.80
C TYR A 155 11.31 -11.79 10.54
N PHE A 156 10.77 -11.01 11.46
CA PHE A 156 9.43 -10.44 11.37
C PHE A 156 9.35 -9.35 10.29
N GLY A 157 8.34 -9.43 9.42
CA GLY A 157 8.05 -8.43 8.40
C GLY A 157 6.65 -7.86 8.55
N ALA A 158 6.52 -6.55 8.81
CA ALA A 158 5.23 -5.89 8.92
C ALA A 158 5.08 -4.70 7.96
N LYS A 159 3.89 -4.55 7.38
CA LYS A 159 3.43 -3.33 6.71
C LYS A 159 2.29 -2.76 7.54
N LEU A 160 2.51 -1.60 8.16
CA LEU A 160 1.46 -0.91 8.90
C LEU A 160 0.70 0.03 7.99
N VAL A 161 -0.62 -0.11 7.95
CA VAL A 161 -1.54 0.81 7.27
C VAL A 161 -2.60 1.27 8.27
N ARG A 162 -3.25 2.42 8.03
CA ARG A 162 -4.50 2.72 8.75
C ARG A 162 -5.59 1.72 8.34
N GLY A 163 -5.89 1.63 7.05
CA GLY A 163 -6.91 0.72 6.50
C GLY A 163 -7.63 1.36 5.33
N ALA A 164 -8.28 0.56 4.48
CA ALA A 164 -8.95 1.02 3.27
C ALA A 164 -10.45 0.67 3.21
N TYR A 165 -10.95 -0.11 4.17
CA TYR A 165 -12.27 -0.76 4.10
C TYR A 165 -13.28 -0.25 5.16
N MET A 166 -12.97 0.85 5.87
CA MET A 166 -13.79 1.45 6.95
C MET A 166 -15.29 1.50 6.65
N CYS A 167 -15.68 2.04 5.50
CA CYS A 167 -17.09 2.19 5.14
C CYS A 167 -17.79 0.83 4.98
N GLN A 168 -17.09 -0.15 4.40
CA GLN A 168 -17.62 -1.49 4.14
C GLN A 168 -17.77 -2.27 5.45
N GLU A 169 -16.76 -2.21 6.33
CA GLU A 169 -16.79 -2.84 7.66
C GLU A 169 -17.97 -2.33 8.49
N ARG A 170 -18.14 -1.00 8.60
CA ARG A 170 -19.26 -0.41 9.35
C ARG A 170 -20.62 -0.78 8.77
N SER A 171 -20.75 -0.73 7.44
CA SER A 171 -22.02 -1.06 6.76
C SER A 171 -22.40 -2.52 7.02
N ARG A 172 -21.41 -3.44 6.93
CA ARG A 172 -21.61 -4.87 7.16
C ARG A 172 -21.93 -5.18 8.62
N ALA A 173 -21.23 -4.55 9.57
CA ALA A 173 -21.50 -4.70 11.00
C ALA A 173 -22.95 -4.29 11.34
N ALA A 174 -23.43 -3.17 10.78
CA ALA A 174 -24.81 -2.72 10.94
C ALA A 174 -25.83 -3.63 10.26
N GLU A 175 -25.51 -4.20 9.09
CA GLU A 175 -26.40 -5.12 8.35
C GLU A 175 -26.56 -6.47 9.04
N ILE A 176 -25.46 -7.06 9.52
CA ILE A 176 -25.45 -8.40 10.14
C ILE A 176 -25.76 -8.32 11.65
N GLY A 177 -25.48 -7.18 12.29
CA GLY A 177 -25.76 -6.94 13.72
C GLY A 177 -24.65 -7.40 14.67
N TYR A 178 -23.39 -7.42 14.22
CA TYR A 178 -22.23 -7.66 15.10
C TYR A 178 -21.53 -6.35 15.47
N GLU A 179 -20.66 -6.41 16.49
CA GLU A 179 -19.93 -5.23 16.96
C GLU A 179 -19.01 -4.66 15.88
N ASP A 180 -19.01 -3.33 15.73
CA ASP A 180 -18.12 -2.65 14.78
C ASP A 180 -16.64 -2.91 15.13
N PRO A 181 -15.89 -3.63 14.25
CA PRO A 181 -14.52 -4.05 14.54
C PRO A 181 -13.52 -2.90 14.46
N ILE A 182 -13.95 -1.73 13.98
CA ILE A 182 -13.07 -0.59 13.75
C ILE A 182 -13.07 0.39 14.92
N ASN A 183 -11.99 1.15 15.02
CA ASN A 183 -11.83 2.23 15.98
C ASN A 183 -12.89 3.32 15.77
N PRO A 184 -13.38 3.95 16.85
CA PRO A 184 -14.51 4.89 16.79
C PRO A 184 -14.24 6.09 15.87
N ASP A 185 -13.02 6.62 15.87
CA ASP A 185 -12.63 7.83 15.16
C ASP A 185 -11.19 7.79 14.61
N TYR A 186 -10.85 8.82 13.84
CA TYR A 186 -9.54 8.98 13.19
C TYR A 186 -8.39 9.12 14.19
N GLU A 187 -8.59 9.85 15.29
CA GLU A 187 -7.54 10.04 16.29
C GLU A 187 -7.27 8.77 17.08
N THR A 188 -8.32 8.00 17.38
CA THR A 188 -8.18 6.67 17.99
C THR A 188 -7.42 5.72 17.05
N THR A 189 -7.67 5.80 15.74
CA THR A 189 -6.88 5.06 14.74
C THR A 189 -5.42 5.53 14.68
N ASN A 190 -5.15 6.83 14.80
CA ASN A 190 -3.78 7.35 14.86
C ASN A 190 -3.03 6.84 16.08
N ARG A 191 -3.65 6.88 17.27
CA ARG A 191 -3.06 6.32 18.50
C ARG A 191 -2.79 4.83 18.37
N MET A 192 -3.73 4.06 17.79
CA MET A 192 -3.52 2.64 17.51
C MET A 192 -2.33 2.41 16.57
N TYR A 193 -2.23 3.18 15.50
CA TYR A 193 -1.12 3.09 14.55
C TYR A 193 0.23 3.38 15.23
N HIS A 194 0.32 4.46 15.99
CA HIS A 194 1.55 4.82 16.72
C HIS A 194 1.91 3.78 17.76
N LYS A 195 0.93 3.24 18.49
CA LYS A 195 1.15 2.16 19.46
C LYS A 195 1.71 0.89 18.82
N CYS A 196 1.17 0.47 17.67
CA CYS A 196 1.70 -0.68 16.92
C CYS A 196 3.10 -0.41 16.38
N LEU A 197 3.34 0.78 15.84
CA LEU A 197 4.63 1.19 15.29
C LEU A 197 5.70 1.23 16.38
N GLU A 198 5.41 1.85 17.53
CA GLU A 198 6.34 1.95 18.66
C GLU A 198 6.77 0.56 19.13
N TYR A 199 5.82 -0.37 19.29
CA TYR A 199 6.14 -1.74 19.67
C TYR A 199 7.07 -2.45 18.69
N ILE A 200 6.86 -2.28 17.37
CA ILE A 200 7.75 -2.87 16.37
C ILE A 200 9.12 -2.17 16.38
N LEU A 201 9.18 -0.84 16.54
CA LEU A 201 10.45 -0.11 16.63
C LEU A 201 11.26 -0.51 17.87
N GLU A 202 10.61 -0.76 19.00
CA GLU A 202 11.24 -1.33 20.19
C GLU A 202 11.83 -2.71 19.90
N GLU A 203 11.08 -3.58 19.21
CA GLU A 203 11.59 -4.90 18.80
C GLU A 203 12.81 -4.79 17.90
N ILE A 204 12.75 -3.91 16.89
CA ILE A 204 13.88 -3.62 15.99
C ILE A 204 15.12 -3.22 16.78
N ASN A 205 14.96 -2.36 17.78
CA ASN A 205 16.07 -1.91 18.61
C ASN A 205 16.60 -3.02 19.54
N HIS A 206 15.75 -3.95 19.97
CA HIS A 206 16.14 -5.04 20.85
C HIS A 206 16.91 -6.16 20.13
N ASN A 207 16.46 -6.64 18.97
CA ASN A 207 17.05 -7.82 18.33
C ASN A 207 17.41 -7.68 16.85
N ARG A 208 17.04 -6.56 16.19
CA ARG A 208 17.24 -6.33 14.73
C ARG A 208 16.62 -7.42 13.83
N MET A 209 15.75 -8.28 14.36
CA MET A 209 15.08 -9.36 13.64
C MET A 209 13.68 -8.95 13.16
N ALA A 210 13.38 -7.66 13.14
CA ALA A 210 12.12 -7.13 12.62
C ALA A 210 12.38 -6.05 11.59
N ASN A 211 11.52 -5.94 10.59
CA ASN A 211 11.44 -4.80 9.69
C ASN A 211 9.99 -4.33 9.55
N VAL A 212 9.82 -3.01 9.39
CA VAL A 212 8.51 -2.38 9.23
C VAL A 212 8.46 -1.45 8.03
N MET A 213 7.41 -1.61 7.23
CA MET A 213 6.97 -0.65 6.23
C MET A 213 5.90 0.26 6.84
N VAL A 214 6.25 1.52 7.05
CA VAL A 214 5.36 2.58 7.50
C VAL A 214 4.60 3.11 6.29
N ALA A 215 3.43 2.54 6.01
CA ALA A 215 2.60 2.94 4.88
C ALA A 215 1.63 4.07 5.28
N SER A 216 2.12 5.31 5.22
CA SER A 216 1.37 6.51 5.63
C SER A 216 1.70 7.75 4.79
N HIS A 217 0.64 8.51 4.50
CA HIS A 217 0.68 9.84 3.89
C HIS A 217 0.66 10.98 4.92
N ASN A 218 0.44 10.66 6.19
CA ASN A 218 0.31 11.65 7.25
C ASN A 218 1.71 12.08 7.73
N GLU A 219 1.97 13.39 7.66
CA GLU A 219 3.26 14.00 8.05
C GLU A 219 3.61 13.74 9.53
N ASP A 220 2.65 13.80 10.43
CA ASP A 220 2.87 13.57 11.86
C ASP A 220 3.30 12.13 12.15
N THR A 221 2.76 11.17 11.38
CA THR A 221 3.18 9.76 11.47
C THR A 221 4.62 9.58 10.99
N VAL A 222 4.99 10.27 9.93
CA VAL A 222 6.37 10.26 9.42
C VAL A 222 7.31 10.88 10.45
N LYS A 223 6.99 12.08 10.96
CA LYS A 223 7.79 12.76 12.00
C LYS A 223 7.94 11.91 13.25
N PHE A 224 6.84 11.34 13.75
CA PHE A 224 6.84 10.41 14.88
C PHE A 224 7.81 9.25 14.65
N THR A 225 7.80 8.66 13.44
CA THR A 225 8.72 7.57 13.08
C THR A 225 10.17 8.05 13.11
N LEU A 226 10.48 9.21 12.52
CA LEU A 226 11.83 9.77 12.48
C LEU A 226 12.38 10.13 13.87
N GLU A 227 11.54 10.62 14.78
CA GLU A 227 11.94 10.95 16.14
C GLU A 227 12.23 9.71 16.99
N LYS A 228 11.49 8.62 16.73
CA LYS A 228 11.58 7.35 17.47
C LYS A 228 12.64 6.40 16.90
N ASP A 229 12.87 6.41 15.60
CA ASP A 229 13.91 5.60 14.97
C ASP A 229 15.28 6.24 15.20
N ARG A 230 15.92 5.84 16.31
CA ARG A 230 17.21 6.37 16.72
C ARG A 230 18.40 5.66 16.05
N LEU A 231 18.21 4.49 15.44
CA LEU A 231 19.33 3.56 15.17
C LEU A 231 19.17 2.63 13.95
N SER A 232 18.03 2.57 13.23
CA SER A 232 17.79 1.50 12.23
C SER A 232 17.24 1.95 10.88
N LEU A 233 17.98 2.83 10.19
CA LEU A 233 17.66 3.31 8.83
C LEU A 233 17.36 2.18 7.82
N THR A 234 17.84 0.96 8.05
CA THR A 234 17.66 -0.20 7.14
C THR A 234 16.46 -1.09 7.48
N CYS A 235 15.96 -1.06 8.72
CA CYS A 235 14.84 -1.89 9.18
C CYS A 235 13.49 -1.19 9.01
N VAL A 236 13.50 0.13 8.91
CA VAL A 236 12.31 0.96 8.66
C VAL A 236 12.29 1.39 7.19
N CYS A 237 11.18 1.14 6.51
CA CYS A 237 10.93 1.69 5.19
C CYS A 237 9.61 2.45 5.15
N PHE A 238 9.50 3.42 4.25
CA PHE A 238 8.28 4.22 4.08
C PHE A 238 7.56 3.83 2.80
N GLY A 239 6.24 3.68 2.87
CA GLY A 239 5.38 3.30 1.76
C GLY A 239 4.34 4.38 1.50
N GLN A 240 4.24 4.83 0.25
CA GLN A 240 3.28 5.87 -0.13
C GLN A 240 2.63 5.51 -1.46
N LEU A 241 1.36 5.82 -1.64
CA LEU A 241 0.66 5.63 -2.90
C LEU A 241 1.21 6.56 -3.99
N LEU A 242 1.25 6.05 -5.23
CA LEU A 242 1.55 6.87 -6.40
C LEU A 242 0.56 8.03 -6.53
N GLY A 243 1.08 9.21 -6.87
CA GLY A 243 0.28 10.41 -7.07
C GLY A 243 -0.07 11.15 -5.77
N MET A 244 0.50 10.75 -4.64
CA MET A 244 0.28 11.35 -3.32
C MET A 244 1.59 11.57 -2.57
N CYS A 245 1.70 12.71 -1.89
CA CYS A 245 2.79 13.02 -0.95
C CYS A 245 4.23 12.96 -1.49
N ASP A 246 4.49 13.27 -2.75
CA ASP A 246 5.85 13.35 -3.31
C ASP A 246 6.76 14.34 -2.55
N GLN A 247 6.16 15.41 -2.01
CA GLN A 247 6.83 16.38 -1.15
C GLN A 247 7.36 15.80 0.17
N ILE A 248 6.85 14.64 0.60
CA ILE A 248 7.32 13.89 1.77
C ILE A 248 8.30 12.81 1.31
N SER A 249 7.99 12.10 0.21
CA SER A 249 8.80 10.98 -0.27
C SER A 249 10.23 11.38 -0.63
N PHE A 250 10.40 12.47 -1.39
CA PHE A 250 11.72 12.83 -1.91
C PHE A 250 12.68 13.33 -0.83
N PRO A 251 12.27 14.18 0.13
CA PRO A 251 13.13 14.52 1.27
C PRO A 251 13.49 13.30 2.13
N LEU A 252 12.54 12.39 2.37
CA LEU A 252 12.82 11.16 3.14
C LEU A 252 13.87 10.28 2.47
N ALA A 253 13.78 10.10 1.15
CA ALA A 253 14.73 9.27 0.40
C ALA A 253 16.09 9.97 0.25
N GLY A 254 16.09 11.24 -0.18
CA GLY A 254 17.30 11.96 -0.55
C GLY A 254 18.05 12.59 0.62
N GLN A 255 17.35 13.17 1.60
CA GLN A 255 17.97 13.89 2.71
C GLN A 255 18.11 13.03 3.97
N ALA A 256 17.07 12.26 4.30
CA ALA A 256 17.08 11.43 5.51
C ALA A 256 17.65 10.02 5.28
N GLY A 257 17.87 9.61 4.02
CA GLY A 257 18.52 8.34 3.65
C GLY A 257 17.67 7.09 3.90
N PHE A 258 16.37 7.23 4.14
CA PHE A 258 15.48 6.10 4.38
C PHE A 258 15.10 5.39 3.08
N PRO A 259 14.87 4.06 3.11
CA PRO A 259 14.22 3.36 2.01
C PRO A 259 12.77 3.83 1.86
N VAL A 260 12.47 4.55 0.78
CA VAL A 260 11.11 5.02 0.45
C VAL A 260 10.62 4.31 -0.80
N TYR A 261 9.34 3.91 -0.79
CA TYR A 261 8.71 3.21 -1.88
C TYR A 261 7.38 3.84 -2.27
N LYS A 262 7.13 3.93 -3.57
CA LYS A 262 5.81 4.24 -4.12
C LYS A 262 5.06 2.96 -4.46
N TYR A 263 3.81 2.86 -4.02
CA TYR A 263 2.89 1.82 -4.45
C TYR A 263 2.33 2.21 -5.82
N VAL A 264 2.70 1.44 -6.83
CA VAL A 264 2.49 1.75 -8.25
C VAL A 264 1.49 0.73 -8.82
N PRO A 265 0.18 1.03 -8.78
CA PRO A 265 -0.81 0.18 -9.43
C PRO A 265 -0.74 0.36 -10.94
N TYR A 266 -0.93 -0.73 -11.66
CA TYR A 266 -0.99 -0.77 -13.11
C TYR A 266 -2.01 -1.81 -13.56
N GLY A 267 -2.61 -1.58 -14.72
CA GLY A 267 -3.63 -2.47 -15.26
C GLY A 267 -4.72 -1.70 -16.01
N PRO A 268 -5.52 -2.39 -16.83
CA PRO A 268 -6.57 -1.76 -17.62
C PRO A 268 -7.61 -1.08 -16.73
N VAL A 269 -8.24 -0.02 -17.26
CA VAL A 269 -9.16 0.83 -16.50
C VAL A 269 -10.22 0.03 -15.73
N ASN A 270 -10.82 -1.00 -16.35
CA ASN A 270 -11.91 -1.77 -15.73
C ASN A 270 -11.46 -2.58 -14.50
N GLU A 271 -10.21 -3.02 -14.44
CA GLU A 271 -9.65 -3.82 -13.33
C GLU A 271 -9.27 -2.92 -12.14
N VAL A 272 -8.83 -1.69 -12.41
CA VAL A 272 -8.40 -0.75 -11.35
C VAL A 272 -9.54 0.10 -10.78
N ILE A 273 -10.78 -0.02 -11.29
CA ILE A 273 -11.94 0.74 -10.76
C ILE A 273 -12.13 0.56 -9.24
N PRO A 274 -12.07 -0.66 -8.68
CA PRO A 274 -12.22 -0.84 -7.23
C PRO A 274 -11.14 -0.08 -6.45
N TYR A 275 -9.88 -0.14 -6.90
CA TYR A 275 -8.78 0.61 -6.33
C TYR A 275 -9.02 2.13 -6.38
N LEU A 276 -9.42 2.65 -7.54
CA LEU A 276 -9.74 4.08 -7.72
C LEU A 276 -10.90 4.52 -6.82
N SER A 277 -11.93 3.68 -6.63
CA SER A 277 -13.03 3.98 -5.71
C SER A 277 -12.53 4.14 -4.27
N ARG A 278 -11.63 3.26 -3.81
CA ARG A 278 -11.01 3.37 -2.48
C ARG A 278 -10.18 4.65 -2.36
N ARG A 279 -9.39 5.01 -3.38
CA ARG A 279 -8.65 6.28 -3.44
C ARG A 279 -9.56 7.50 -3.41
N ALA A 280 -10.73 7.45 -4.05
CA ALA A 280 -11.70 8.54 -4.00
C ALA A 280 -12.32 8.70 -2.61
N GLN A 281 -12.60 7.59 -1.90
CA GLN A 281 -13.11 7.62 -0.53
C GLN A 281 -12.07 8.14 0.46
N GLU A 282 -10.83 7.67 0.35
CA GLU A 282 -9.70 8.16 1.17
C GLU A 282 -9.49 9.66 0.98
N ASN A 283 -9.43 10.13 -0.26
CA ASN A 283 -9.28 11.55 -0.57
C ASN A 283 -10.48 12.38 -0.11
N ARG A 284 -11.70 11.81 -0.05
CA ARG A 284 -12.87 12.49 0.55
C ARG A 284 -12.78 12.63 2.06
N GLY A 285 -12.19 11.67 2.76
CA GLY A 285 -11.88 11.80 4.20
C GLY A 285 -10.75 12.80 4.44
N PHE A 286 -9.72 12.75 3.59
CA PHE A 286 -8.57 13.64 3.60
C PHE A 286 -8.88 15.08 3.15
N MET A 287 -10.02 15.29 2.47
CA MET A 287 -10.55 16.62 2.12
C MET A 287 -10.83 17.52 3.33
N LYS A 288 -10.84 16.98 4.56
CA LYS A 288 -10.86 17.78 5.80
C LYS A 288 -9.47 18.13 6.35
N GLY A 289 -8.39 17.48 5.92
CA GLY A 289 -7.08 17.49 6.60
C GLY A 289 -5.93 18.28 5.96
N SER A 290 -5.93 18.59 4.65
CA SER A 290 -4.81 19.36 4.06
C SER A 290 -5.22 20.23 2.87
N GLN A 291 -5.30 21.55 3.08
CA GLN A 291 -5.54 22.53 2.00
C GLN A 291 -4.43 22.51 0.93
N ARG A 292 -3.21 22.12 1.31
CA ARG A 292 -2.03 22.15 0.44
C ARG A 292 -2.07 21.03 -0.60
N GLU A 293 -2.44 19.82 -0.20
CA GLU A 293 -2.55 18.68 -1.13
C GLU A 293 -3.70 18.88 -2.11
N ARG A 294 -4.82 19.46 -1.66
CA ARG A 294 -5.92 19.87 -2.55
C ARG A 294 -5.46 20.86 -3.62
N SER A 295 -4.64 21.84 -3.25
CA SER A 295 -4.08 22.81 -4.20
C SER A 295 -3.18 22.13 -5.24
N LEU A 296 -2.35 21.17 -4.81
CA LEU A 296 -1.46 20.42 -5.69
C LEU A 296 -2.24 19.49 -6.65
N LEU A 297 -3.20 18.71 -6.14
CA LEU A 297 -4.07 17.87 -6.97
C LEU A 297 -4.89 18.70 -7.97
N TRP A 298 -5.39 19.86 -7.56
CA TRP A 298 -6.13 20.75 -8.44
C TRP A 298 -5.25 21.39 -9.51
N LYS A 299 -4.03 21.79 -9.17
CA LYS A 299 -3.02 22.26 -10.13
C LYS A 299 -2.70 21.17 -11.15
N GLU A 300 -2.53 19.94 -10.70
CA GLU A 300 -2.21 18.81 -11.57
C GLU A 300 -3.39 18.42 -12.48
N LEU A 301 -4.62 18.42 -11.96
CA LEU A 301 -5.82 18.21 -12.76
C LEU A 301 -6.00 19.32 -13.81
N LYS A 302 -5.79 20.58 -13.43
CA LYS A 302 -5.79 21.71 -14.39
C LYS A 302 -4.70 21.55 -15.45
N ARG A 303 -3.49 21.17 -15.07
CA ARG A 303 -2.39 20.92 -16.00
C ARG A 303 -2.79 19.88 -17.04
N ARG A 304 -3.39 18.77 -16.62
CA ARG A 304 -3.83 17.67 -17.49
C ARG A 304 -4.98 18.06 -18.43
N LEU A 305 -5.88 18.93 -17.98
CA LEU A 305 -7.02 19.39 -18.79
C LEU A 305 -6.67 20.51 -19.77
N PHE A 306 -5.72 21.39 -19.42
CA PHE A 306 -5.46 22.62 -20.16
C PHE A 306 -4.09 22.68 -20.87
N MET A 307 -3.11 21.86 -20.51
CA MET A 307 -1.82 21.79 -21.21
C MET A 307 -1.64 20.46 -21.95
N LYS A 308 -1.77 20.49 -23.28
CA LYS A 308 -1.39 19.42 -24.22
C LYS A 308 0.15 19.25 -24.31
N GLN A 309 0.88 19.18 -23.20
CA GLN A 309 2.28 18.78 -23.22
C GLN A 309 2.46 17.44 -22.50
N TRP A 310 2.46 16.39 -23.32
CA TRP A 310 3.07 15.11 -23.02
C TRP A 310 4.60 15.28 -23.00
N LYS A 311 5.13 15.85 -21.92
CA LYS A 311 6.50 15.60 -21.48
C LYS A 311 6.45 15.40 -19.97
N LEU A 312 6.87 14.22 -19.55
CA LEU A 312 7.15 13.90 -18.15
C LEU A 312 8.21 14.91 -17.65
N ILE A 313 7.79 15.82 -16.77
CA ILE A 313 8.67 16.39 -15.73
C ILE A 313 8.64 15.36 -14.61
#